data_AF-A0A1C2DIL2-F1
#
_entry.id   AF-A0A1C2DIL2-F1
#
_cell.length_a   1.000
_cell.length_b   1.000
_cell.length_c   1.000
_cell.angle_alpha   90.00
_cell.angle_beta   90.00
_cell.angle_gamma   90.00
#
_symmetry.space_group_name_H-M   'P 1'
#
loop_
_entity.id
_entity.type
_entity.pdbx_description
1 polymer ?
#
loop_
_entity_poly.entity_id
_entity_poly.type
_entity_poly.pdbx_seq_one_letter_code
_entity_poly.pdbx_strand_id
1 'polypeptide(L)'
;MLLLLAGCDDRPGEWSAIVYPNRADRTKFDVTPRFKTAEYCKEAAIERMNTLKLNGSGDYECGYKCDTSGDPHKMNRCVETRK
;
A
#
# COMPACT_ATOMS: atom_id res chain seq x y z
N MET A 1 -12.71 -11.98 35.60
CA MET A 1 -12.28 -12.53 34.31
C MET A 1 -12.87 -11.65 33.21
N LEU A 2 -12.18 -10.56 32.85
CA LEU A 2 -12.63 -9.63 31.82
C LEU A 2 -12.27 -10.22 30.45
N LEU A 3 -13.29 -10.69 29.73
CA LEU A 3 -13.18 -11.03 28.32
C LEU A 3 -13.05 -9.72 27.54
N LEU A 4 -11.82 -9.32 27.24
CA LEU A 4 -11.53 -8.30 26.24
C LEU A 4 -12.09 -8.82 24.91
N LEU A 5 -13.22 -8.27 24.48
CA LEU A 5 -13.67 -8.36 23.10
C LEU A 5 -12.60 -7.67 22.24
N ALA A 6 -11.63 -8.45 21.75
CA ALA A 6 -10.93 -8.11 20.53
C ALA A 6 -12.00 -8.16 19.43
N GLY A 7 -12.74 -7.07 19.27
CA GLY A 7 -13.58 -6.88 18.11
C GLY A 7 -12.67 -6.98 16.89
N CYS A 8 -12.91 -7.99 16.05
CA CYS A 8 -12.40 -7.97 14.69
C CYS A 8 -12.89 -6.65 14.09
N ASP A 9 -11.99 -5.69 13.97
CA ASP A 9 -12.27 -4.46 13.26
C ASP A 9 -12.39 -4.82 11.77
N ASP A 10 -13.53 -5.31 11.31
CA ASP A 10 -13.76 -5.77 9.93
C ASP A 10 -13.81 -4.62 8.91
N ARG A 11 -13.57 -3.38 9.35
CA ARG A 11 -13.47 -2.24 8.46
C ARG A 11 -12.23 -2.40 7.57
N PRO A 12 -12.36 -2.13 6.26
CA PRO A 12 -11.20 -2.08 5.38
C PRO A 12 -10.25 -1.00 5.87
N GLY A 13 -8.95 -1.32 5.88
CA GLY A 13 -7.96 -0.35 6.29
C GLY A 13 -7.84 0.81 5.31
N GLU A 14 -7.18 1.88 5.74
CA GLU A 14 -7.04 3.10 4.94
C GLU A 14 -5.66 3.25 4.30
N TRP A 15 -4.75 2.32 4.56
CA TRP A 15 -3.44 2.27 3.93
C TRP A 15 -3.49 1.50 2.63
N SER A 16 -2.70 1.94 1.65
CA SER A 16 -2.55 1.31 0.34
C SER A 16 -1.07 1.16 0.01
N ALA A 17 -0.64 -0.06 -0.31
CA ALA A 17 0.70 -0.32 -0.82
C ALA A 17 0.75 0.08 -2.29
N ILE A 18 1.72 0.91 -2.63
CA ILE A 18 1.97 1.41 -3.98
C ILE A 18 3.35 0.92 -4.37
N VAL A 19 3.43 0.05 -5.37
CA VAL A 19 4.68 -0.52 -5.86
C VAL A 19 5.00 0.05 -7.23
N TYR A 20 6.20 0.60 -7.37
CA TYR A 20 6.74 1.13 -8.61
C TYR A 20 7.73 0.12 -9.19
N PRO A 21 7.45 -0.52 -10.34
CA PRO A 21 8.37 -1.47 -10.96
C PRO A 21 9.74 -0.87 -11.33
N ASN A 22 9.75 0.43 -11.63
CA ASN A 22 10.95 1.21 -11.91
C ASN A 22 10.97 2.44 -11.01
N ARG A 23 11.96 2.52 -10.11
CA ARG A 23 12.14 3.67 -9.22
C ARG A 23 12.34 5.01 -9.93
N ALA A 24 12.80 4.99 -11.19
CA ALA A 24 12.98 6.19 -12.02
C ALA A 24 11.71 6.58 -12.80
N ASP A 25 10.75 5.66 -12.95
CA ASP A 25 9.48 5.90 -13.64
C ASP A 25 8.32 5.58 -12.71
N ARG A 26 7.89 6.60 -11.95
CA ARG A 26 6.78 6.51 -10.99
C ARG A 26 5.40 6.65 -11.64
N THR A 27 5.33 6.81 -12.96
CA THR A 27 4.05 6.85 -13.68
C THR A 27 3.42 5.46 -13.80
N LYS A 28 4.23 4.41 -13.65
CA LYS A 28 3.82 3.01 -13.62
C LYS A 28 3.83 2.51 -12.19
N PHE A 29 2.68 2.10 -11.70
CA PHE A 29 2.54 1.61 -10.35
C PHE A 29 1.45 0.56 -10.23
N ASP A 30 1.59 -0.30 -9.22
CA ASP A 30 0.61 -1.29 -8.80
C ASP A 30 0.10 -0.89 -7.42
N VAL A 31 -1.21 -0.87 -7.21
CA VAL A 31 -1.83 -0.46 -5.95
C VAL A 31 -2.54 -1.63 -5.32
N THR A 32 -2.15 -1.95 -4.09
CA THR A 32 -2.89 -2.87 -3.22
C THR A 32 -3.51 -2.06 -2.08
N PRO A 33 -4.83 -1.81 -2.07
CA PRO A 33 -5.45 -1.01 -1.03
C PRO A 33 -5.83 -1.85 0.21
N ARG A 34 -6.36 -1.17 1.23
CA ARG A 34 -7.10 -1.73 2.38
C ARG A 34 -6.29 -2.33 3.52
N PHE A 35 -5.05 -1.87 3.74
CA PHE A 35 -4.24 -2.26 4.90
C PHE A 35 -4.61 -1.44 6.14
N LYS A 36 -4.75 -2.13 7.29
CA LYS A 36 -5.16 -1.50 8.55
C LYS A 36 -4.07 -0.62 9.16
N THR A 37 -2.80 -0.96 8.94
CA THR A 37 -1.65 -0.24 9.49
C THR A 37 -0.60 0.00 8.42
N ALA A 38 0.32 0.94 8.68
CA ALA A 38 1.43 1.22 7.79
C ALA A 38 2.41 0.04 7.71
N GLU A 39 2.56 -0.72 8.81
CA GLU A 39 3.43 -1.90 8.89
C GLU A 39 2.94 -3.00 7.94
N TYR A 40 1.64 -3.33 7.96
CA TYR A 40 1.09 -4.33 7.04
C TYR A 40 1.16 -3.88 5.58
N CYS A 41 0.97 -2.59 5.33
CA CYS A 41 1.17 -2.04 3.99
C CYS A 41 2.61 -2.24 3.52
N LYS A 42 3.59 -1.99 4.38
CA LYS A 42 5.01 -2.14 4.06
C LYS A 42 5.39 -3.59 3.79
N GLU A 43 4.95 -4.51 4.63
CA GLU A 43 5.17 -5.95 4.44
C GLU A 43 4.63 -6.42 3.09
N ALA A 44 3.39 -6.05 2.77
CA ALA A 44 2.76 -6.40 1.50
C ALA A 44 3.45 -5.76 0.30
N ALA A 45 3.91 -4.51 0.43
CA ALA A 45 4.67 -3.84 -0.63
C ALA A 45 5.98 -4.58 -0.94
N ILE A 46 6.72 -4.96 0.11
CA ILE A 46 7.98 -5.71 -0.03
C ILE A 46 7.72 -7.10 -0.63
N GLU A 47 6.71 -7.82 -0.16
CA GLU A 47 6.30 -9.11 -0.72
C GLU A 47 5.96 -8.99 -2.21
N ARG A 48 5.24 -7.92 -2.59
CA ARG A 48 4.89 -7.66 -3.97
C ARG A 48 6.12 -7.37 -4.83
N MET A 49 7.06 -6.56 -4.34
CA MET A 49 8.33 -6.33 -5.03
C MET A 49 9.14 -7.62 -5.24
N ASN A 50 9.18 -8.49 -4.23
CA ASN A 50 9.85 -9.79 -4.30
C ASN A 50 9.18 -10.71 -5.34
N THR A 51 7.84 -10.75 -5.34
CA THR A 51 7.05 -11.52 -6.31
C THR A 51 7.32 -11.05 -7.74
N LEU A 52 7.40 -9.74 -7.95
CA LEU A 52 7.73 -9.12 -9.23
C LEU A 52 9.23 -9.17 -9.58
N LYS A 53 10.07 -9.73 -8.70
CA LYS A 53 11.53 -9.83 -8.86
C LYS A 53 12.21 -8.50 -9.17
N LEU A 54 11.75 -7.42 -8.53
CA LEU A 54 12.23 -6.04 -8.76
C LEU A 54 13.58 -5.75 -8.10
N ASN A 55 14.51 -6.72 -8.05
CA ASN A 55 15.77 -6.76 -7.31
C ASN A 55 16.56 -5.41 -7.32
N GLY A 56 16.18 -4.48 -6.44
CA GLY A 56 16.73 -3.11 -6.36
C GLY A 56 16.30 -2.13 -7.46
N SER A 57 15.54 -2.57 -8.47
CA SER A 57 15.06 -1.71 -9.56
C SER A 57 13.74 -1.01 -9.23
N GLY A 58 12.93 -1.62 -8.37
CA GLY A 58 11.65 -1.09 -7.92
C GLY A 58 11.77 -0.12 -6.73
N ASP A 59 10.66 0.55 -6.45
CA ASP A 59 10.45 1.31 -5.22
C ASP A 59 9.05 1.05 -4.70
N TYR A 60 8.78 1.40 -3.44
CA TYR A 60 7.44 1.31 -2.87
C TYR A 60 7.15 2.48 -1.95
N GLU A 61 5.84 2.74 -1.79
CA GLU A 61 5.32 3.68 -0.81
C GLU A 61 4.00 3.15 -0.24
N CYS A 62 3.72 3.54 0.99
CA CYS A 62 2.47 3.28 1.67
C CYS A 62 1.68 4.57 1.76
N GLY A 63 0.57 4.64 1.06
CA GLY A 63 -0.29 5.82 1.05
C GLY A 63 -1.50 5.66 1.97
N TYR A 64 -1.74 6.65 2.82
CA TYR A 64 -2.91 6.72 3.70
C TYR A 64 -4.04 7.50 3.03
N LYS A 65 -5.26 6.96 3.08
CA LYS A 65 -6.48 7.53 2.46
C LYS A 65 -6.24 7.94 1.01
N CYS A 66 -5.68 7.04 0.22
CA CYS A 66 -5.49 7.28 -1.21
C CYS A 66 -6.84 7.32 -1.92
N ASP A 67 -7.09 8.42 -2.61
CA ASP A 67 -8.18 8.51 -3.57
C ASP A 67 -7.75 7.78 -4.85
N THR A 68 -8.16 6.52 -4.96
CA THR A 68 -7.92 5.64 -6.10
C THR A 68 -9.14 5.62 -7.03
N SER A 69 -9.71 6.78 -7.38
CA SER A 69 -11.02 6.98 -8.05
C SER A 69 -11.20 6.33 -9.44
N GLY A 70 -10.53 5.21 -9.71
CA GLY A 70 -10.75 4.32 -10.85
C GLY A 70 -9.92 4.67 -12.07
N ASP A 71 -9.10 5.72 -12.00
CA ASP A 71 -8.25 6.15 -13.10
C ASP A 71 -6.82 5.59 -12.91
N PRO A 72 -6.43 4.54 -13.67
CA PRO A 72 -5.10 3.92 -13.57
C PRO A 72 -3.96 4.83 -14.06
N HIS A 73 -4.28 6.00 -14.62
CA HIS A 73 -3.31 6.98 -15.11
C HIS A 73 -3.16 8.21 -14.19
N LYS A 74 -4.05 8.38 -13.19
CA LYS A 74 -3.87 9.41 -12.17
C LYS A 74 -3.07 8.86 -11.00
N MET A 75 -1.92 9.48 -10.75
CA MET A 75 -1.15 9.30 -9.52
C MET A 75 -2.10 9.34 -8.31
N ASN A 76 -2.04 8.31 -7.45
CA ASN A 76 -2.87 8.25 -6.25
C ASN A 76 -2.70 9.54 -5.44
N ARG A 77 -3.81 10.23 -5.18
CA ARG A 77 -3.81 11.37 -4.25
C ARG A 77 -4.00 10.83 -2.85
N CYS A 78 -2.90 10.55 -2.17
CA CYS A 78 -2.92 10.11 -0.77
C CYS A 78 -2.78 11.32 0.15
N VAL A 79 -3.45 11.27 1.30
CA VAL A 79 -3.33 12.31 2.33
C VAL A 79 -1.91 12.30 2.91
N GLU A 80 -1.33 11.11 3.04
CA GLU A 80 0.03 10.91 3.54
C GLU A 80 0.69 9.74 2.80
N THR A 81 2.02 9.78 2.63
CA THR A 81 2.81 8.66 2.13
C THR A 81 3.99 8.35 3.04
N ARG A 82 4.32 7.06 3.22
CA ARG A 82 5.42 6.56 4.06
C ARG A 82 6.21 5.44 3.38
N LYS A 83 7.43 5.18 3.84
CA LYS A 83 8.29 4.05 3.46
C LYS A 83 8.59 3.16 4.67
#